data_AF-A0A3L7LT89-F1
#
_entry.id   AF-A0A3L7LT89-F1
#
_cell.length_a   1.000
_cell.length_b   1.000
_cell.length_c   1.000
_cell.angle_alpha   90.00
_cell.angle_beta   90.00
_cell.angle_gamma   90.00
#
_symmetry.space_group_name_H-M   'P 1'
#
loop_
_entity.id
_entity.type
_entity.pdbx_description
1 polymer ?
#
loop_
_entity_poly.entity_id
_entity_poly.type
_entity_poly.pdbx_seq_one_letter_code
_entity_poly.pdbx_strand_id
1 'polypeptide(L)'
;MNPALEQAWQLARQRYADIDVDVEQALTLLDPLPVSMNCWQGDDVAGFEDPSGALTGGVQATGNYPGKATNPEQLRADLEQAFSLIPGPKRLNLHAIYLEAEQPVARNAIEPAHFSRWVAWAREHQLGLDFNPTCFSYPLSADSFTLSHADDNIRQFWIEHCQASRRISAYFSRELGTASVMNIWVPDRLKDLTVGSAAFYLAYATSRGTALCMDAGHFHPTEVIS
;
A
#
# COMPACT_ATOMS: atom_id res chain seq x y z
N MET A 1 34.88 0.08 -10.11
CA MET A 1 34.04 -1.13 -10.22
C MET A 1 34.91 -2.35 -9.99
N ASN A 2 34.41 -3.40 -9.34
CA ASN A 2 35.17 -4.63 -9.07
C ASN A 2 35.45 -5.36 -10.41
N PRO A 3 36.72 -5.65 -10.78
CA PRO A 3 37.05 -6.32 -12.05
C PRO A 3 36.33 -7.66 -12.26
N ALA A 4 36.10 -8.42 -11.19
CA ALA A 4 35.40 -9.69 -11.26
C ALA A 4 33.91 -9.51 -11.62
N LEU A 5 33.28 -8.43 -11.13
CA LEU A 5 31.89 -8.09 -11.43
C LEU A 5 31.73 -7.66 -12.89
N GLU A 6 32.65 -6.84 -13.39
CA GLU A 6 32.65 -6.41 -14.79
C GLU A 6 32.80 -7.62 -15.74
N GLN A 7 33.73 -8.54 -15.43
CA GLN A 7 33.90 -9.74 -16.24
C GLN A 7 32.64 -10.62 -16.25
N ALA A 8 31.99 -10.80 -15.09
CA ALA A 8 30.73 -11.53 -15.00
C ALA A 8 29.60 -10.85 -15.79
N TRP A 9 29.51 -9.53 -15.72
CA TRP A 9 28.55 -8.73 -16.49
C TRP A 9 28.74 -8.92 -18.00
N GLN A 10 29.98 -8.81 -18.49
CA GLN A 10 30.28 -8.97 -19.93
C GLN A 10 29.92 -10.38 -20.44
N LEU A 11 30.20 -11.41 -19.64
CA LEU A 11 29.80 -12.78 -19.98
C LEU A 11 28.27 -12.94 -20.02
N ALA A 12 27.56 -12.40 -19.03
CA ALA A 12 26.10 -12.45 -19.00
C ALA A 12 25.49 -11.68 -20.19
N ARG A 13 26.01 -10.50 -20.50
CA ARG A 13 25.58 -9.68 -21.65
C ARG A 13 25.68 -10.47 -22.95
N GLN A 14 26.80 -11.16 -23.20
CA GLN A 14 26.94 -11.99 -24.40
C GLN A 14 25.92 -13.14 -24.42
N ARG A 15 25.71 -13.80 -23.27
CA ARG A 15 24.76 -14.92 -23.17
C ARG A 15 23.32 -14.52 -23.48
N TYR A 16 22.91 -13.31 -23.12
CA TYR A 16 21.60 -12.76 -23.50
C TYR A 16 21.57 -12.30 -24.96
N ALA A 17 22.66 -11.71 -25.46
CA ALA A 17 22.77 -11.34 -26.87
C ALA A 17 22.68 -12.55 -27.81
N ASP A 18 23.19 -13.72 -27.41
CA ASP A 18 23.08 -14.99 -28.17
C ASP A 18 21.63 -15.46 -28.37
N ILE A 19 20.67 -14.91 -27.61
CA ILE A 19 19.22 -15.15 -27.74
C ILE A 19 18.44 -13.87 -28.09
N ASP A 20 19.11 -12.90 -28.72
CA ASP A 20 18.55 -11.63 -29.19
C ASP A 20 17.95 -10.73 -28.06
N VAL A 21 18.51 -10.78 -26.85
CA VAL A 21 18.12 -9.91 -25.72
C VAL A 21 19.18 -8.84 -25.45
N ASP A 22 18.80 -7.57 -25.59
CA ASP A 22 19.62 -6.41 -25.21
C ASP A 22 19.42 -6.08 -23.72
N VAL A 23 20.41 -6.44 -22.90
CA VAL A 23 20.37 -6.20 -21.46
C VAL A 23 20.57 -4.73 -21.08
N GLU A 24 21.25 -3.93 -21.90
CA GLU A 24 21.42 -2.49 -21.63
C GLU A 24 20.09 -1.76 -21.87
N GLN A 25 19.37 -2.16 -22.93
CA GLN A 25 18.00 -1.70 -23.16
C GLN A 25 17.07 -2.16 -22.03
N ALA A 26 17.18 -3.41 -21.57
CA ALA A 26 16.36 -3.92 -20.47
C ALA A 26 16.57 -3.13 -19.17
N LEU A 27 17.82 -2.79 -18.82
CA LEU A 27 18.11 -1.94 -17.66
C LEU A 27 17.56 -0.51 -17.84
N THR A 28 17.68 0.06 -19.04
CA THR A 28 17.09 1.36 -19.36
C THR A 28 15.57 1.36 -19.20
N LEU A 29 14.90 0.25 -19.55
CA LEU A 29 13.45 0.07 -19.36
C LEU A 29 13.06 -0.20 -17.90
N LEU A 30 13.97 -0.72 -17.09
CA LEU A 30 13.75 -1.00 -15.66
C LEU A 30 13.83 0.28 -14.82
N ASP A 31 14.76 1.17 -15.13
CA ASP A 31 15.03 2.40 -14.39
C ASP A 31 13.84 3.36 -14.18
N PRO A 32 12.83 3.47 -15.07
CA PRO A 32 11.66 4.31 -14.83
C PRO A 32 10.48 3.58 -14.17
N LEU A 33 10.58 2.30 -13.81
CA LEU A 33 9.46 1.50 -13.29
C LEU A 33 9.42 1.52 -11.74
N PRO A 34 8.59 2.38 -11.11
CA PRO A 34 8.54 2.47 -9.66
C PRO A 34 7.91 1.25 -9.01
N VAL A 35 8.51 0.81 -7.91
CA VAL A 35 7.89 -0.15 -6.98
C VAL A 35 7.26 0.61 -5.81
N SER A 36 5.96 0.44 -5.60
CA SER A 36 5.25 1.03 -4.45
C SER A 36 5.36 0.12 -3.24
N MET A 37 6.21 0.51 -2.28
CA MET A 37 6.50 -0.27 -1.08
C MET A 37 5.48 0.01 0.01
N ASN A 38 5.00 -1.02 0.68
CA ASN A 38 4.00 -0.90 1.74
C ASN A 38 4.58 -0.42 3.07
N CYS A 39 3.99 0.63 3.67
CA CYS A 39 4.48 1.18 4.93
C CYS A 39 4.29 0.22 6.11
N TRP A 40 3.25 -0.61 6.07
CA TRP A 40 2.81 -1.42 7.21
C TRP A 40 3.71 -2.58 7.57
N GLN A 41 4.72 -2.87 6.74
CA GLN A 41 5.75 -3.84 7.08
C GLN A 41 6.67 -3.34 8.21
N GLY A 42 6.80 -2.02 8.39
CA GLY A 42 7.74 -1.47 9.38
C GLY A 42 7.25 -1.57 10.83
N ASP A 43 5.95 -1.77 11.06
CA ASP A 43 5.33 -1.69 12.40
C ASP A 43 4.30 -2.81 12.68
N ASP A 44 4.28 -3.85 11.87
CA ASP A 44 3.32 -4.96 11.94
C ASP A 44 1.85 -4.53 11.79
N VAL A 45 1.59 -3.54 10.92
CA VAL A 45 0.24 -3.00 10.65
C VAL A 45 -0.41 -2.35 11.88
N ALA A 46 0.39 -1.86 12.83
CA ALA A 46 -0.12 -1.18 14.03
C ALA A 46 -0.73 0.19 13.70
N GLY A 47 -0.05 0.96 12.84
CA GLY A 47 -0.38 2.36 12.60
C GLY A 47 -0.14 3.23 13.84
N PHE A 48 -0.63 4.47 13.76
CA PHE A 48 -0.45 5.49 14.79
C PHE A 48 -1.77 6.00 15.38
N GLU A 49 -2.92 5.47 14.91
CA GLU A 49 -4.24 5.76 15.48
C GLU A 49 -4.41 5.10 16.87
N ASP A 50 -4.13 3.81 16.97
CA ASP A 50 -4.15 3.03 18.22
C ASP A 50 -3.06 1.95 18.17
N PRO A 51 -1.81 2.29 18.52
CA PRO A 51 -0.68 1.35 18.47
C PRO A 51 -0.82 0.15 19.41
N SER A 52 -1.76 0.20 20.37
CA SER A 52 -2.05 -0.86 21.33
C SER A 52 -3.17 -1.80 20.89
N GLY A 53 -3.89 -1.43 19.83
CA GLY A 53 -5.02 -2.17 19.30
C GLY A 53 -4.60 -3.53 18.71
N ALA A 54 -5.50 -4.50 18.81
CA ALA A 54 -5.30 -5.78 18.15
C ALA A 54 -5.55 -5.67 16.64
N LEU A 55 -4.72 -6.34 15.84
CA LEU A 55 -4.93 -6.45 14.40
C LEU A 55 -6.11 -7.40 14.12
N THR A 56 -7.13 -6.92 13.39
CA THR A 56 -8.34 -7.68 13.03
C THR A 56 -8.61 -7.63 11.51
N GLY A 57 -9.79 -8.06 11.07
CA GLY A 57 -10.16 -8.10 9.65
C GLY A 57 -9.65 -9.34 8.89
N GLY A 58 -8.94 -10.24 9.56
CA GLY A 58 -8.31 -11.42 8.95
C GLY A 58 -6.91 -11.20 8.41
N VAL A 59 -6.33 -10.02 8.68
CA VAL A 59 -4.91 -9.77 8.48
C VAL A 59 -4.19 -10.13 9.77
N GLN A 60 -2.99 -10.68 9.66
CA GLN A 60 -2.14 -11.04 10.79
C GLN A 60 -0.69 -10.72 10.46
N ALA A 61 0.02 -10.15 11.43
CA ALA A 61 1.48 -10.16 11.47
C ALA A 61 1.90 -11.28 12.43
N THR A 62 2.81 -12.15 11.99
CA THR A 62 3.24 -13.32 12.77
C THR A 62 4.72 -13.23 13.12
N GLY A 63 5.07 -13.64 14.33
CA GLY A 63 6.42 -13.53 14.86
C GLY A 63 6.61 -12.27 15.70
N ASN A 64 7.55 -12.32 16.65
CA ASN A 64 7.84 -11.24 17.59
C ASN A 64 9.28 -10.75 17.42
N TYR A 65 9.71 -10.52 16.17
CA TYR A 65 11.06 -10.01 15.92
C TYR A 65 11.17 -8.58 16.51
N PRO A 66 12.20 -8.28 17.32
CA PRO A 66 12.29 -6.98 17.98
C PRO A 66 12.64 -5.86 16.99
N GLY A 67 12.33 -4.61 17.36
CA GLY A 67 12.80 -3.42 16.64
C GLY A 67 11.81 -2.80 15.66
N LYS A 68 10.53 -3.20 15.69
CA LYS A 68 9.49 -2.56 14.88
C LYS A 68 9.34 -1.06 15.21
N ALA A 69 9.00 -0.26 14.21
CA ALA A 69 8.69 1.14 14.40
C ALA A 69 7.46 1.32 15.31
N THR A 70 7.50 2.35 16.16
CA THR A 70 6.40 2.68 17.10
C THR A 70 5.85 4.09 16.91
N ASN A 71 6.42 4.85 15.97
CA ASN A 71 6.02 6.21 15.65
C ASN A 71 6.42 6.57 14.21
N PRO A 72 5.87 7.66 13.64
CA PRO A 72 6.14 8.08 12.27
C PRO A 72 7.62 8.34 11.98
N GLU A 73 8.37 8.91 12.92
CA GLU A 73 9.79 9.22 12.76
C GLU A 73 10.65 7.96 12.63
N GLN A 74 10.40 6.96 13.48
CA GLN A 74 11.06 5.65 13.38
C GLN A 74 10.73 4.97 12.05
N LEU A 75 9.45 4.95 11.67
CA LEU A 75 9.03 4.31 10.43
C LEU A 75 9.68 4.96 9.20
N ARG A 76 9.80 6.29 9.16
CA ARG A 76 10.52 6.99 8.09
C ARG A 76 12.00 6.62 8.07
N ALA A 77 12.66 6.56 9.22
CA ALA A 77 14.06 6.14 9.30
C ALA A 77 14.28 4.69 8.80
N ASP A 78 13.37 3.78 9.16
CA ASP A 78 13.41 2.39 8.70
C ASP A 78 13.22 2.30 7.17
N LEU A 79 12.28 3.09 6.63
CA LEU A 79 12.05 3.20 5.19
C LEU A 79 13.27 3.77 4.46
N GLU A 80 13.90 4.82 4.97
CA GLU A 80 15.13 5.39 4.40
C GLU A 80 16.26 4.35 4.35
N GLN A 81 16.44 3.59 5.43
CA GLN A 81 17.42 2.52 5.48
C GLN A 81 17.11 1.45 4.42
N ALA A 82 15.86 1.02 4.29
CA ALA A 82 15.45 0.08 3.24
C ALA A 82 15.68 0.65 1.84
N PHE A 83 15.33 1.91 1.61
CA PHE A 83 15.46 2.56 0.31
C PHE A 83 16.91 2.71 -0.13
N SER A 84 17.84 2.91 0.81
CA SER A 84 19.28 2.96 0.51
C SER A 84 19.83 1.63 -0.04
N LEU A 85 19.15 0.52 0.22
CA LEU A 85 19.56 -0.83 -0.17
C LEU A 85 18.83 -1.34 -1.41
N ILE A 86 17.82 -0.62 -1.90
CA ILE A 86 16.99 -1.03 -3.03
C ILE A 86 17.29 -0.08 -4.20
N PRO A 87 17.70 -0.58 -5.38
CA PRO A 87 17.92 0.27 -6.55
C PRO A 87 16.61 0.75 -7.17
N GLY A 88 16.70 1.73 -8.08
CA GLY A 88 15.57 2.19 -8.89
C GLY A 88 14.56 3.08 -8.17
N PRO A 89 13.54 3.57 -8.89
CA PRO A 89 12.52 4.45 -8.34
C PRO A 89 11.56 3.70 -7.43
N LYS A 90 11.08 4.40 -6.41
CA LYS A 90 10.18 3.86 -5.39
C LYS A 90 9.01 4.80 -5.18
N ARG A 91 7.92 4.23 -4.68
CA ARG A 91 6.80 4.95 -4.08
C ARG A 91 6.56 4.37 -2.70
N LEU A 92 5.85 5.11 -1.86
CA LEU A 92 5.38 4.60 -0.57
C LEU A 92 3.86 4.47 -0.61
N ASN A 93 3.37 3.28 -0.26
CA ASN A 93 1.95 2.98 -0.15
C ASN A 93 1.51 3.08 1.31
N LEU A 94 0.72 4.11 1.62
CA LEU A 94 0.26 4.44 2.96
C LEU A 94 -1.14 3.90 3.25
N HIS A 95 -1.39 3.56 4.50
CA HIS A 95 -2.73 3.29 5.01
C HIS A 95 -3.24 4.47 5.84
N ALA A 96 -4.56 4.64 5.94
CA ALA A 96 -5.16 5.75 6.69
C ALA A 96 -4.81 5.77 8.18
N ILE A 97 -4.49 4.61 8.78
CA ILE A 97 -4.04 4.51 10.18
C ILE A 97 -2.63 5.05 10.42
N TYR A 98 -1.87 5.41 9.38
CA TYR A 98 -0.57 6.06 9.48
C TYR A 98 -0.66 7.59 9.52
N LEU A 99 -1.85 8.12 9.80
CA LEU A 99 -2.08 9.55 10.01
C LEU A 99 -1.21 10.09 11.16
N GLU A 100 -0.84 11.36 11.07
CA GLU A 100 -0.15 12.10 12.14
C GLU A 100 -1.09 13.17 12.67
N ALA A 101 -1.56 13.01 13.91
CA ALA A 101 -2.46 13.95 14.58
C ALA A 101 -2.11 14.06 16.07
N GLU A 102 -2.28 15.24 16.66
CA GLU A 102 -2.06 15.48 18.09
C GLU A 102 -3.17 14.91 18.98
N GLN A 103 -4.36 14.78 18.41
CA GLN A 103 -5.56 14.26 19.07
C GLN A 103 -6.14 13.10 18.24
N PRO A 104 -6.86 12.15 18.87
CA PRO A 104 -7.54 11.10 18.13
C PRO A 104 -8.51 11.68 17.09
N VAL A 105 -8.44 11.19 15.87
CA VAL A 105 -9.31 11.60 14.76
C VAL A 105 -10.12 10.40 14.30
N ALA A 106 -11.44 10.53 14.26
CA ALA A 106 -12.30 9.47 13.71
C ALA A 106 -11.96 9.23 12.23
N ARG A 107 -11.98 7.98 11.79
CA ARG A 107 -11.57 7.61 10.42
C ARG A 107 -12.38 8.33 9.33
N ASN A 108 -13.66 8.59 9.54
CA ASN A 108 -14.47 9.35 8.59
C ASN A 108 -14.16 10.87 8.55
N ALA A 109 -13.38 11.36 9.51
CA ALA A 109 -12.99 12.76 9.65
C ALA A 109 -11.49 13.01 9.34
N ILE A 110 -10.78 12.04 8.75
CA ILE A 110 -9.40 12.27 8.33
C ILE A 110 -9.31 13.27 7.17
N GLU A 111 -8.27 14.08 7.17
CA GLU A 111 -8.07 15.16 6.20
C GLU A 111 -6.63 15.18 5.68
N PRO A 112 -6.37 15.85 4.54
CA PRO A 112 -5.02 16.07 4.01
C PRO A 112 -3.99 16.54 5.03
N ALA A 113 -4.41 17.38 5.99
CA ALA A 113 -3.52 17.93 7.02
C ALA A 113 -2.81 16.83 7.84
N HIS A 114 -3.50 15.72 8.13
CA HIS A 114 -2.94 14.61 8.91
C HIS A 114 -1.87 13.80 8.14
N PHE A 115 -1.66 14.09 6.85
CA PHE A 115 -0.65 13.45 6.02
C PHE A 115 0.34 14.46 5.40
N SER A 116 0.30 15.72 5.85
CA SER A 116 1.16 16.78 5.34
C SER A 116 2.65 16.51 5.56
N ARG A 117 3.00 15.91 6.72
CA ARG A 117 4.38 15.51 7.06
C ARG A 117 4.87 14.37 6.17
N TRP A 118 4.01 13.40 5.85
CA TRP A 118 4.30 12.36 4.86
C TRP A 118 4.56 12.92 3.46
N VAL A 119 3.76 13.89 3.03
CA VAL A 119 3.97 14.57 1.73
C VAL A 119 5.27 15.35 1.72
N ALA A 120 5.58 16.09 2.78
CA ALA A 120 6.82 16.85 2.89
C ALA A 120 8.04 15.92 2.80
N TRP A 121 8.02 14.83 3.55
CA TRP A 121 9.07 13.80 3.52
C TRP A 121 9.16 13.14 2.14
N ALA A 122 8.04 12.72 1.54
CA ALA A 122 8.04 12.10 0.21
C ALA A 122 8.64 13.03 -0.86
N ARG A 123 8.39 14.34 -0.77
CA ARG A 123 8.96 15.35 -1.66
C ARG A 123 10.48 15.44 -1.52
N GLU A 124 11.00 15.43 -0.29
CA GLU A 124 12.44 15.45 -0.01
C GLU A 124 13.15 14.23 -0.63
N HIS A 125 12.51 13.06 -0.56
CA HIS A 125 13.04 11.80 -1.08
C HIS A 125 12.63 11.48 -2.52
N GLN A 126 11.95 12.39 -3.23
CA GLN A 126 11.50 12.22 -4.62
C GLN A 126 10.61 11.00 -4.84
N LEU A 127 9.73 10.73 -3.87
CA LEU A 127 8.79 9.60 -3.87
C LEU A 127 7.40 10.04 -4.31
N GLY A 128 6.69 9.15 -5.00
CA GLY A 128 5.23 9.20 -5.07
C GLY A 128 4.58 8.55 -3.86
N LEU A 129 3.34 8.95 -3.55
CA LEU A 129 2.54 8.35 -2.48
C LEU A 129 1.26 7.69 -3.02
N ASP A 130 1.04 6.44 -2.62
CA ASP A 130 -0.21 5.70 -2.81
C ASP A 130 -0.96 5.58 -1.48
N PHE A 131 -2.25 5.26 -1.52
CA PHE A 131 -3.09 5.36 -0.34
C PHE A 131 -4.15 4.27 -0.22
N ASN A 132 -4.61 4.02 1.01
CA ASN A 132 -5.65 3.04 1.30
C ASN A 132 -6.52 3.54 2.47
N PRO A 133 -7.86 3.60 2.36
CA PRO A 133 -8.70 3.57 3.55
C PRO A 133 -8.43 2.30 4.36
N THR A 134 -8.45 2.42 5.68
CA THR A 134 -8.31 1.26 6.59
C THR A 134 -9.69 0.85 7.08
N CYS A 135 -10.23 -0.25 6.55
CA CYS A 135 -11.56 -0.75 6.87
C CYS A 135 -11.53 -1.95 7.86
N PHE A 136 -10.55 -2.00 8.75
CA PHE A 136 -10.34 -3.10 9.72
C PHE A 136 -9.72 -2.57 11.02
N SER A 137 -9.63 -3.38 12.08
CA SER A 137 -9.09 -2.94 13.39
C SER A 137 -9.76 -1.67 13.91
N TYR A 138 -11.09 -1.65 13.88
CA TYR A 138 -11.89 -0.52 14.37
C TYR A 138 -13.21 -1.03 14.99
N PRO A 139 -13.77 -0.38 16.01
CA PRO A 139 -15.02 -0.81 16.63
C PRO A 139 -16.16 -1.05 15.63
N LEU A 140 -16.32 -0.16 14.63
CA LEU A 140 -17.35 -0.28 13.59
C LEU A 140 -17.04 -1.31 12.48
N SER A 141 -16.00 -2.13 12.65
CA SER A 141 -15.68 -3.29 11.80
C SER A 141 -15.74 -4.61 12.56
N ALA A 142 -16.13 -4.59 13.84
CA ALA A 142 -16.10 -5.77 14.72
C ALA A 142 -17.02 -6.91 14.26
N ASP A 143 -18.13 -6.57 13.61
CA ASP A 143 -19.11 -7.55 13.10
C ASP A 143 -18.67 -8.22 11.78
N SER A 144 -17.40 -8.04 11.37
CA SER A 144 -16.82 -8.56 10.11
C SER A 144 -17.42 -7.96 8.83
N PHE A 145 -18.16 -6.85 8.94
CA PHE A 145 -18.68 -6.08 7.82
C PHE A 145 -18.41 -4.58 7.98
N THR A 146 -18.22 -3.89 6.85
CA THR A 146 -17.97 -2.45 6.78
C THR A 146 -18.84 -1.80 5.70
N LEU A 147 -18.36 -1.70 4.46
CA LEU A 147 -19.10 -1.13 3.32
C LEU A 147 -20.35 -1.94 2.94
N SER A 148 -20.45 -3.19 3.38
CA SER A 148 -21.62 -4.05 3.18
C SER A 148 -22.43 -4.32 4.45
N HIS A 149 -22.15 -3.59 5.53
CA HIS A 149 -22.87 -3.76 6.81
C HIS A 149 -24.39 -3.51 6.65
N ALA A 150 -25.23 -4.26 7.38
CA ALA A 150 -26.69 -4.09 7.28
C ALA A 150 -27.18 -2.76 7.87
N ASP A 151 -26.58 -2.31 8.97
CA ASP A 151 -26.83 -0.98 9.56
C ASP A 151 -26.33 0.15 8.65
N ASP A 152 -27.26 1.04 8.28
CA ASP A 152 -27.01 2.20 7.42
C ASP A 152 -25.98 3.17 8.01
N ASN A 153 -25.96 3.35 9.34
CA ASN A 153 -25.03 4.27 10.00
C ASN A 153 -23.59 3.74 9.93
N ILE A 154 -23.41 2.43 10.09
CA ILE A 154 -22.09 1.79 9.98
C ILE A 154 -21.59 1.87 8.54
N ARG A 155 -22.43 1.55 7.54
CA ARG A 155 -22.01 1.72 6.14
C ARG A 155 -21.68 3.17 5.82
N GLN A 156 -22.51 4.11 6.29
CA GLN A 156 -22.32 5.52 6.02
C GLN A 156 -20.97 6.02 6.57
N PHE A 157 -20.59 5.59 7.79
CA PHE A 157 -19.27 5.86 8.35
C PHE A 157 -18.13 5.38 7.43
N TRP A 158 -18.21 4.15 6.92
CA TRP A 158 -17.18 3.60 6.03
C TRP A 158 -17.16 4.24 4.64
N ILE A 159 -18.33 4.63 4.12
CA ILE A 159 -18.45 5.41 2.88
C ILE A 159 -17.76 6.76 3.05
N GLU A 160 -18.02 7.47 4.15
CA GLU A 160 -17.39 8.75 4.46
C GLU A 160 -15.88 8.62 4.66
N HIS A 161 -15.42 7.57 5.32
CA HIS A 161 -14.00 7.24 5.42
C HIS A 161 -13.35 7.05 4.05
N CYS A 162 -13.96 6.26 3.16
CA CYS A 162 -13.45 6.08 1.80
C CYS A 162 -13.45 7.39 1.01
N GLN A 163 -14.48 8.25 1.17
CA GLN A 163 -14.52 9.57 0.55
C GLN A 163 -13.43 10.51 1.07
N ALA A 164 -13.17 10.49 2.38
CA ALA A 164 -12.07 11.22 3.00
C ALA A 164 -10.72 10.74 2.45
N SER A 165 -10.52 9.42 2.34
CA SER A 165 -9.31 8.85 1.75
C SER A 165 -9.12 9.23 0.29
N ARG A 166 -10.20 9.33 -0.50
CA ARG A 166 -10.11 9.85 -1.89
C ARG A 166 -9.61 11.28 -1.94
N ARG A 167 -10.05 12.14 -1.00
CA ARG A 167 -9.58 13.54 -0.91
C ARG A 167 -8.08 13.61 -0.56
N ILE A 168 -7.61 12.73 0.33
CA ILE A 168 -6.19 12.62 0.71
C ILE A 168 -5.33 12.10 -0.45
N SER A 169 -5.74 11.03 -1.14
CA SER A 169 -5.03 10.53 -2.32
C SER A 169 -4.97 11.58 -3.45
N ALA A 170 -6.06 12.31 -3.68
CA ALA A 170 -6.05 13.44 -4.62
C ALA A 170 -5.11 14.57 -4.16
N TYR A 171 -4.98 14.80 -2.86
CA TYR A 171 -4.00 15.73 -2.29
C TYR A 171 -2.56 15.28 -2.57
N PHE A 172 -2.23 14.01 -2.33
CA PHE A 172 -0.90 13.46 -2.70
C PHE A 172 -0.58 13.70 -4.17
N SER A 173 -1.57 13.46 -5.04
CA SER A 173 -1.40 13.65 -6.48
C SER A 173 -1.06 15.09 -6.86
N ARG A 174 -1.74 16.07 -6.24
CA ARG A 174 -1.48 17.49 -6.48
C ARG A 174 -0.13 17.93 -5.94
N GLU A 175 0.24 17.44 -4.76
CA GLU A 175 1.45 17.90 -4.05
C GLU A 175 2.76 17.30 -4.59
N LEU A 176 2.69 16.10 -5.16
CA LEU A 176 3.85 15.34 -5.61
C LEU A 176 3.94 15.23 -7.15
N GLY A 177 2.95 15.75 -7.87
CA GLY A 177 2.95 15.80 -9.34
C GLY A 177 2.83 14.43 -10.03
N THR A 178 2.43 13.39 -9.30
CA THR A 178 2.24 12.02 -9.81
C THR A 178 0.96 11.44 -9.24
N ALA A 179 0.17 10.73 -10.06
CA ALA A 179 -1.10 10.16 -9.60
C ALA A 179 -0.88 9.22 -8.40
N SER A 180 -1.68 9.39 -7.36
CA SER A 180 -1.78 8.49 -6.22
C SER A 180 -2.82 7.43 -6.53
N VAL A 181 -2.46 6.16 -6.41
CA VAL A 181 -3.42 5.05 -6.49
C VAL A 181 -4.04 4.89 -5.11
N MET A 182 -5.37 5.00 -5.03
CA MET A 182 -6.11 4.70 -3.81
C MET A 182 -6.79 3.34 -3.91
N ASN A 183 -6.23 2.31 -3.28
CA ASN A 183 -6.80 0.97 -3.31
C ASN A 183 -7.81 0.78 -2.15
N ILE A 184 -8.97 0.20 -2.45
CA ILE A 184 -10.01 -0.11 -1.46
C ILE A 184 -10.03 -1.62 -1.24
N TRP A 185 -9.58 -2.03 -0.05
CA TRP A 185 -9.73 -3.39 0.44
C TRP A 185 -10.63 -3.38 1.68
N VAL A 186 -11.56 -4.32 1.76
CA VAL A 186 -12.47 -4.49 2.90
C VAL A 186 -12.47 -5.93 3.40
N PRO A 187 -12.57 -6.16 4.72
CA PRO A 187 -12.58 -7.51 5.28
C PRO A 187 -13.95 -8.20 5.19
N ASP A 188 -14.95 -7.51 4.64
CA ASP A 188 -16.37 -7.88 4.59
C ASP A 188 -16.60 -9.31 4.13
N ARG A 189 -16.93 -10.18 5.09
CA ARG A 189 -17.23 -11.59 4.83
C ARG A 189 -17.91 -12.24 6.04
N LEU A 190 -18.60 -13.34 5.76
CA LEU A 190 -18.78 -14.38 6.77
C LEU A 190 -17.65 -15.39 6.61
N LYS A 191 -17.41 -16.20 7.65
CA LYS A 191 -16.47 -17.32 7.59
C LYS A 191 -16.69 -18.20 6.35
N ASP A 192 -17.95 -18.44 5.99
CA ASP A 192 -18.35 -19.33 4.89
C ASP A 192 -18.94 -18.58 3.67
N LEU A 193 -18.87 -17.23 3.64
CA LEU A 193 -19.41 -16.43 2.54
C LEU A 193 -18.50 -15.26 2.19
N THR A 194 -18.00 -15.25 0.96
CA THR A 194 -17.25 -14.13 0.39
C THR A 194 -18.21 -13.08 -0.15
N VAL A 195 -18.20 -11.87 0.41
CA VAL A 195 -19.01 -10.74 -0.09
C VAL A 195 -18.33 -10.07 -1.29
N GLY A 196 -17.06 -9.71 -1.14
CA GLY A 196 -16.24 -9.14 -2.22
C GLY A 196 -15.45 -10.20 -2.97
N SER A 197 -15.98 -10.72 -4.08
CA SER A 197 -15.30 -11.71 -4.93
C SER A 197 -14.56 -11.07 -6.11
N ALA A 198 -13.60 -11.78 -6.69
CA ALA A 198 -12.90 -11.36 -7.90
C ALA A 198 -13.86 -11.01 -9.04
N ALA A 199 -14.91 -11.83 -9.25
CA ALA A 199 -15.93 -11.58 -10.26
C ALA A 199 -16.73 -10.30 -10.01
N PHE A 200 -17.10 -10.04 -8.74
CA PHE A 200 -17.80 -8.82 -8.36
C PHE A 200 -16.94 -7.58 -8.65
N TYR A 201 -15.68 -7.57 -8.18
CA TYR A 201 -14.80 -6.42 -8.36
C TYR A 201 -14.38 -6.20 -9.82
N LEU A 202 -14.19 -7.27 -10.59
CA LEU A 202 -13.96 -7.17 -12.03
C LEU A 202 -15.15 -6.49 -12.72
N ALA A 203 -16.36 -6.99 -12.50
CA ALA A 203 -17.57 -6.42 -13.09
C ALA A 203 -17.78 -4.96 -12.65
N TYR A 204 -17.55 -4.66 -11.37
CA TYR A 204 -17.64 -3.30 -10.84
C TYR A 204 -16.63 -2.37 -11.51
N ALA A 205 -15.35 -2.77 -11.55
CA ALA A 205 -14.27 -1.99 -12.14
C ALA A 205 -14.52 -1.69 -13.62
N THR A 206 -14.92 -2.71 -14.39
CA THR A 206 -15.29 -2.54 -15.81
C THR A 206 -16.48 -1.59 -15.96
N SER A 207 -17.54 -1.74 -15.15
CA SER A 207 -18.76 -0.92 -15.25
C SER A 207 -18.59 0.54 -14.80
N ARG A 208 -17.50 0.85 -14.08
CA ARG A 208 -17.21 2.18 -13.53
C ARG A 208 -15.95 2.83 -14.11
N GLY A 209 -15.23 2.13 -14.99
CA GLY A 209 -13.98 2.62 -15.56
C GLY A 209 -12.90 2.85 -14.49
N THR A 210 -12.85 2.01 -13.46
CA THR A 210 -11.85 2.07 -12.40
C THR A 210 -10.84 0.93 -12.54
N ALA A 211 -9.68 1.08 -11.91
CA ALA A 211 -8.68 0.01 -11.86
C ALA A 211 -9.14 -1.15 -10.96
N LEU A 212 -8.65 -2.35 -11.25
CA LEU A 212 -8.76 -3.54 -10.40
C LEU A 212 -7.38 -3.84 -9.82
N CYS A 213 -7.26 -3.88 -8.49
CA CYS A 213 -6.07 -4.39 -7.83
C CYS A 213 -6.14 -5.92 -7.79
N MET A 214 -5.08 -6.58 -8.24
CA MET A 214 -4.94 -8.03 -8.17
C MET A 214 -3.80 -8.37 -7.23
N ASP A 215 -4.08 -9.14 -6.19
CA ASP A 215 -3.11 -9.52 -5.16
C ASP A 215 -2.82 -11.02 -5.27
N ALA A 216 -1.56 -11.38 -5.51
CA ALA A 216 -1.12 -12.76 -5.74
C ALA A 216 -1.45 -13.74 -4.59
N GLY A 217 -1.69 -13.24 -3.37
CA GLY A 217 -2.09 -14.05 -2.23
C GLY A 217 -3.60 -14.28 -2.09
N HIS A 218 -4.43 -13.68 -2.95
CA HIS A 218 -5.89 -13.64 -2.80
C HIS A 218 -6.67 -14.41 -3.88
N PHE A 219 -6.05 -15.43 -4.47
CA PHE A 219 -6.65 -16.30 -5.48
C PHE A 219 -6.66 -17.75 -5.04
N HIS A 220 -7.31 -18.62 -5.82
CA HIS A 220 -7.35 -20.05 -5.49
C HIS A 220 -5.94 -20.65 -5.57
N PRO A 221 -5.66 -21.73 -4.81
CA PRO A 221 -4.46 -22.51 -5.03
C PRO A 221 -4.34 -22.86 -6.52
N THR A 222 -3.13 -22.72 -7.08
CA THR A 222 -2.82 -22.92 -8.52
C THR A 222 -3.26 -21.83 -9.49
N GLU A 223 -4.02 -20.82 -9.05
CA GLU A 223 -4.37 -19.66 -9.88
C GLU A 223 -3.17 -18.69 -9.98
N VAL A 224 -2.94 -18.10 -11.15
CA VAL A 224 -1.79 -17.22 -11.43
C VAL A 224 -2.26 -15.89 -12.04
N ILE A 225 -1.55 -14.80 -11.70
CA ILE A 225 -1.82 -13.43 -12.21
C ILE A 225 -0.91 -13.11 -13.44
N SER A 226 -0.18 -14.09 -13.96
CA SER A 226 0.80 -13.94 -15.05
C SER A 226 0.20 -14.00 -16.44
#